data_AF-A9C3L1-F1
#
_entry.id   AF-A9C3L1-F1
#
_cell.length_a   1.000
_cell.length_b   1.000
_cell.length_c   1.000
_cell.angle_alpha   90.00
_cell.angle_beta   90.00
_cell.angle_gamma   90.00
#
_symmetry.space_group_name_H-M   'P 1'
#
loop_
_entity.id
_entity.type
_entity.pdbx_description
1 polymer ?
#
loop_
_entity_poly.entity_id
_entity_poly.type
_entity_poly.pdbx_seq_one_letter_code
_entity_poly.pdbx_strand_id
1 'polypeptide(L)'
;MRAIDMSHSTAPATPTADNIGSPQWAQALELFLGQMIEVLEGEGRAGFGAAALARWSELCCQRMQETRTAHPAVISHLQAIAARLVA
;
A
#
# COMPACT_ATOMS: atom_id res chain seq x y z
N MET A 1 -41.59 -6.33 12.52
CA MET A 1 -40.33 -5.59 12.30
C MET A 1 -39.28 -6.59 11.87
N ARG A 2 -38.85 -6.57 10.60
CA ARG A 2 -37.79 -7.47 10.10
C ARG A 2 -36.44 -6.90 10.52
N ALA A 3 -35.64 -7.71 11.20
CA ALA A 3 -34.25 -7.41 11.51
C ALA A 3 -33.48 -7.23 10.20
N ILE A 4 -32.82 -6.09 10.04
CA ILE A 4 -31.90 -5.84 8.94
C ILE A 4 -30.66 -6.66 9.25
N ASP A 5 -30.41 -7.68 8.43
CA ASP A 5 -29.16 -8.40 8.40
C ASP A 5 -28.05 -7.40 8.04
N MET A 6 -27.30 -6.95 9.05
CA MET A 6 -26.06 -6.22 8.87
C MET A 6 -24.99 -7.22 8.47
N SER A 7 -25.02 -7.61 7.19
CA SER A 7 -23.87 -8.22 6.53
C SER A 7 -22.72 -7.20 6.59
N HIS A 8 -21.86 -7.32 7.61
CA HIS A 8 -20.60 -6.60 7.68
C HIS A 8 -19.82 -6.92 6.40
N SER A 9 -19.75 -5.95 5.49
CA SER A 9 -18.90 -6.04 4.31
C SER A 9 -17.46 -6.26 4.79
N THR A 10 -16.96 -7.48 4.62
CA THR A 10 -15.56 -7.85 4.84
C THR A 10 -14.68 -7.45 3.66
N ALA A 11 -15.24 -6.85 2.61
CA ALA A 11 -14.45 -6.24 1.57
C ALA A 11 -13.65 -5.07 2.18
N PRO A 12 -12.32 -5.06 2.05
CA PRO A 12 -11.52 -3.94 2.52
C PRO A 12 -12.07 -2.66 1.87
N ALA A 13 -12.50 -1.72 2.71
CA ALA A 13 -13.05 -0.46 2.23
C ALA A 13 -12.01 0.20 1.34
N THR A 14 -12.42 0.56 0.12
CA THR A 14 -11.55 1.25 -0.84
C THR A 14 -11.01 2.51 -0.15
N PRO A 15 -9.69 2.76 -0.17
CA PRO A 15 -9.15 3.91 0.53
C PRO A 15 -9.70 5.22 -0.06
N THR A 16 -10.29 6.06 0.78
CA THR A 16 -10.76 7.41 0.45
C THR A 16 -9.77 8.44 0.97
N ALA A 17 -9.80 9.68 0.46
CA ALA A 17 -8.90 10.74 0.92
C ALA A 17 -8.95 10.96 2.45
N ASP A 18 -10.10 10.70 3.06
CA ASP A 18 -10.35 10.85 4.50
C ASP A 18 -9.74 9.71 5.35
N ASN A 19 -9.29 8.61 4.74
CA ASN A 19 -8.73 7.46 5.47
C ASN A 19 -7.25 7.20 5.18
N ILE A 20 -6.56 8.13 4.51
CA ILE A 20 -5.12 8.05 4.26
C ILE A 20 -4.38 7.97 5.59
N GLY A 21 -3.52 6.96 5.74
CA GLY A 21 -2.79 6.69 6.97
C GLY A 21 -3.55 5.85 8.00
N SER A 22 -4.81 5.47 7.74
CA SER A 22 -5.53 4.51 8.58
C SER A 22 -5.01 3.07 8.41
N PRO A 23 -5.29 2.15 9.37
CA PRO A 23 -4.94 0.75 9.23
C PRO A 23 -5.55 0.07 7.99
N GLN A 24 -6.76 0.46 7.61
CA GLN A 24 -7.45 -0.09 6.43
C GLN A 24 -6.78 0.36 5.12
N TRP A 25 -6.41 1.65 5.04
CA TRP A 25 -5.61 2.17 3.94
C TRP A 25 -4.27 1.43 3.82
N ALA A 26 -3.59 1.17 4.94
CA ALA A 26 -2.32 0.45 4.96
C ALA A 26 -2.46 -0.99 4.46
N GLN A 27 -3.51 -1.72 4.90
CA GLN A 27 -3.77 -3.10 4.46
C GLN A 27 -4.11 -3.17 2.96
N ALA A 28 -4.98 -2.28 2.47
CA ALA A 28 -5.33 -2.23 1.06
C ALA A 28 -4.10 -1.94 0.18
N LEU A 29 -3.22 -1.04 0.64
CA LEU A 29 -1.99 -0.72 -0.06
C LEU A 29 -1.00 -1.87 -0.07
N GLU A 30 -0.85 -2.60 1.04
CA GLU A 30 -0.02 -3.79 1.14
C GLU A 30 -0.50 -4.89 0.18
N LEU A 31 -1.82 -5.16 0.12
CA LEU A 31 -2.40 -6.10 -0.83
C LEU A 31 -2.15 -5.70 -2.29
N PHE A 32 -2.36 -4.43 -2.63
CA PHE A 32 -2.15 -3.91 -3.98
C PHE A 32 -0.69 -4.05 -4.42
N LEU A 33 0.26 -3.67 -3.56
CA LEU A 33 1.69 -3.77 -3.87
C LEU A 33 2.14 -5.24 -3.96
N GLY A 34 1.60 -6.14 -3.14
CA GLY A 34 1.83 -7.57 -3.25
C GLY A 34 1.37 -8.13 -4.60
N GLN A 35 0.16 -7.80 -5.04
CA GLN A 35 -0.35 -8.19 -6.36
C GLN A 35 0.50 -7.63 -7.50
N MET A 36 1.02 -6.40 -7.37
CA MET A 36 1.96 -5.85 -8.35
C MET A 36 3.23 -6.69 -8.46
N ILE A 37 3.81 -7.12 -7.34
CA ILE A 37 5.00 -8.00 -7.35
C ILE A 37 4.70 -9.31 -8.08
N GLU A 38 3.58 -9.97 -7.77
CA GLU A 38 3.19 -11.24 -8.42
C GLU A 38 3.08 -11.09 -9.94
N VAL A 39 2.46 -10.00 -10.42
CA VAL A 39 2.36 -9.69 -11.85
C VAL A 39 3.75 -9.41 -12.44
N LEU A 40 4.54 -8.57 -11.78
CA LEU A 40 5.85 -8.13 -12.27
C LEU A 40 6.87 -9.28 -12.35
N GLU A 41 6.85 -10.20 -11.39
CA GLU A 41 7.70 -11.39 -11.39
C GLU A 41 7.18 -12.47 -12.35
N GLY A 42 5.85 -12.64 -12.44
CA GLY A 42 5.21 -13.61 -13.34
C GLY A 42 5.28 -13.24 -14.83
N GLU A 43 5.24 -11.94 -15.17
CA GLU A 43 5.27 -11.48 -16.56
C GLU A 43 6.68 -11.47 -17.19
N GLY A 44 7.71 -11.88 -16.45
CA GLY A 44 9.05 -12.18 -16.98
C GLY A 44 9.78 -11.00 -17.66
N ARG A 45 9.29 -9.77 -17.51
CA ARG A 45 9.87 -8.60 -18.16
C ARG A 45 10.87 -7.88 -17.25
N ALA A 46 12.15 -8.04 -17.61
CA ALA A 46 13.23 -7.08 -17.38
C ALA A 46 13.42 -6.58 -15.94
N GLY A 47 13.63 -7.49 -14.98
CA GLY A 47 14.33 -7.18 -13.72
C GLY A 47 13.63 -6.22 -12.76
N PHE A 48 12.36 -5.89 -13.00
CA PHE A 48 11.54 -5.13 -12.06
C PHE A 48 10.73 -6.13 -11.22
N GLY A 49 11.26 -6.54 -10.06
CA GLY A 49 10.60 -7.42 -9.09
C GLY A 49 10.57 -6.78 -7.69
N ALA A 50 10.37 -7.57 -6.63
CA ALA A 50 10.26 -7.05 -5.26
C ALA A 50 11.38 -6.05 -4.88
N ALA A 51 12.64 -6.35 -5.23
CA ALA A 51 13.79 -5.48 -4.96
C ALA A 51 13.77 -4.15 -5.74
N ALA A 52 13.22 -4.13 -6.96
CA ALA A 52 13.08 -2.91 -7.74
C ALA A 52 11.94 -2.04 -7.19
N LEU A 53 10.85 -2.67 -6.77
CA LEU A 53 9.73 -2.01 -6.11
C LEU A 53 10.17 -1.37 -4.79
N ALA A 54 10.92 -2.09 -3.96
CA ALA A 54 11.44 -1.56 -2.69
C ALA A 54 12.29 -0.29 -2.88
N ARG A 55 13.24 -0.30 -3.83
CA ARG A 55 14.07 0.87 -4.16
C ARG A 55 13.23 2.03 -4.69
N TRP A 56 12.21 1.74 -5.49
CA TRP A 56 11.30 2.77 -5.99
C TRP A 56 10.47 3.39 -4.84
N SER A 57 9.94 2.56 -3.93
CA SER A 57 9.21 3.03 -2.75
C SER A 57 10.05 3.91 -1.84
N GLU A 58 11.33 3.58 -1.64
CA GLU A 58 12.27 4.39 -0.88
C GLU A 58 12.50 5.76 -1.52
N LEU A 59 12.75 5.80 -2.84
CA LEU A 59 12.88 7.06 -3.60
C LEU A 59 11.62 7.93 -3.50
N CYS A 60 10.43 7.31 -3.60
CA CYS A 60 9.17 8.01 -3.42
C CYS A 60 9.06 8.61 -2.01
N CYS A 61 9.38 7.84 -0.96
CA CYS A 61 9.36 8.33 0.41
C CYS A 61 10.34 9.50 0.62
N GLN A 62 11.56 9.40 0.11
CA GLN A 62 12.54 10.48 0.16
C GLN A 62 12.01 11.75 -0.51
N ARG A 63 11.49 11.64 -1.74
CA ARG A 63 10.92 12.80 -2.45
C ARG A 63 9.72 13.40 -1.72
N MET A 64 8.87 12.58 -1.11
CA MET A 64 7.74 13.06 -0.31
C MET A 64 8.21 13.85 0.92
N GLN A 65 9.31 13.43 1.57
CA GLN A 65 9.92 14.16 2.68
C GLN A 65 10.50 15.50 2.21
N GLU A 66 11.27 15.49 1.12
CA GLU A 66 11.92 16.69 0.56
C GLU A 66 10.89 17.74 0.11
N THR A 67 9.82 17.30 -0.55
CA THR A 67 8.78 18.18 -1.11
C THR A 67 7.65 18.49 -0.13
N ARG A 68 7.60 17.81 1.03
CA ARG A 68 6.50 17.89 2.00
C ARG A 68 5.11 17.63 1.39
N THR A 69 5.06 16.77 0.38
CA THR A 69 3.81 16.42 -0.34
C THR A 69 2.94 15.43 0.41
N ALA A 70 3.46 14.81 1.48
CA ALA A 70 2.71 13.93 2.36
C ALA A 70 3.03 14.20 3.83
N HIS A 71 2.08 13.88 4.71
CA HIS A 71 2.27 13.98 6.16
C HIS A 71 3.32 12.94 6.63
N PRO A 72 4.22 13.28 7.58
CA PRO A 72 5.27 12.36 8.04
C PRO A 72 4.77 10.98 8.51
N ALA A 73 3.59 10.92 9.14
CA ALA A 73 2.99 9.66 9.55
C ALA A 73 2.63 8.74 8.36
N VAL A 74 2.18 9.33 7.24
CA VAL A 74 1.89 8.58 6.01
C VAL A 74 3.19 8.02 5.45
N ILE A 75 4.25 8.83 5.43
CA ILE A 75 5.56 8.40 4.95
C ILE A 75 6.11 7.25 5.82
N SER A 76 5.98 7.35 7.15
CA SER A 76 6.38 6.29 8.07
C SER A 76 5.60 4.99 7.83
N HIS A 77 4.29 5.06 7.58
CA HIS A 77 3.51 3.88 7.25
C HIS A 77 3.94 3.26 5.91
N LEU A 78 4.22 4.08 4.88
CA LEU A 78 4.72 3.60 3.60
C LEU A 78 6.06 2.88 3.73
N GLN A 79 6.99 3.42 4.51
CA GLN A 79 8.27 2.78 4.79
C GLN A 79 8.09 1.44 5.50
N ALA A 80 7.17 1.35 6.47
CA ALA A 80 6.88 0.11 7.17
C ALA A 80 6.25 -0.95 6.25
N ILE A 81 5.38 -0.55 5.31
CA ILE A 81 4.80 -1.45 4.31
C ILE A 81 5.90 -1.96 3.36
N ALA A 82 6.72 -1.05 2.82
CA ALA A 82 7.80 -1.40 1.91
C ALA A 82 8.77 -2.41 2.54
N ALA A 83 9.10 -2.26 3.82
CA ALA A 83 9.97 -3.19 4.53
C ALA A 83 9.38 -4.61 4.66
N ARG A 84 8.05 -4.76 4.77
CA ARG A 84 7.39 -6.08 4.85
C ARG A 84 7.32 -6.80 3.51
N LEU A 85 7.21 -6.05 2.41
CA LEU A 85 7.07 -6.62 1.06
C LEU A 85 8.35 -7.31 0.54
N VAL A 86 9.50 -7.07 1.19
CA VAL A 86 10.81 -7.63 0.80
C VAL A 86 11.36 -8.64 1.82
N ALA A 87 10.65 -8.86 2.93
CA ALA A 87 11.01 -9.80 3.99
C ALA A 87 10.48 -11.21 3.68
#